data_AF-A0A838G9Y3-F1
#
_entry.id   AF-A0A838G9Y3-F1
#
_cell.length_a   1.000
_cell.length_b   1.000
_cell.length_c   1.000
_cell.angle_alpha   90.00
_cell.angle_beta   90.00
_cell.angle_gamma   90.00
#
_symmetry.space_group_name_H-M   'P 1'
#
loop_
_entity.id
_entity.type
_entity.pdbx_description
1 polymer ?
#
loop_
_entity_poly.entity_id
_entity_poly.type
_entity_poly.pdbx_seq_one_letter_code
_entity_poly.pdbx_strand_id
1 'polypeptide(L)'
;GDGQHQDAGAKMVHAAPNTSSQITSKSISKGTGRSSYRGLVKVHKGAENVKSNVVCDALLLDETSKTDTYPYMEIEEERVSIGHEATVSKVAEEQIFYLQSRGLNETEAMSMIVNGFIEPIAKELPLEYAVELNRLIQLEMEGSVG
;
A
#
# COMPACT_ATOMS: atom_id res chain seq x y z
N GLY A 1 5.32 -12.94 2.74
CA GLY A 1 5.16 -14.39 2.51
C GLY A 1 4.93 -15.11 3.81
N ASP A 2 4.96 -16.45 3.78
CA ASP A 2 4.63 -17.30 4.92
C ASP A 2 5.45 -17.00 6.18
N GLY A 3 4.77 -16.99 7.34
CA GLY A 3 5.38 -16.71 8.64
C GLY A 3 5.95 -15.30 8.82
N GLN A 4 5.88 -14.44 7.80
CA GLN A 4 6.38 -13.06 7.89
C GLN A 4 5.30 -12.14 8.46
N HIS A 5 5.72 -11.26 9.36
CA HIS A 5 4.92 -10.13 9.82
C HIS A 5 5.71 -8.84 9.60
N GLN A 6 5.18 -7.95 8.77
CA GLN A 6 5.72 -6.62 8.54
C GLN A 6 4.80 -5.57 9.17
N ASP A 7 5.34 -4.75 10.08
CA ASP A 7 4.65 -3.57 10.63
C ASP A 7 5.41 -2.33 10.13
N ALA A 8 4.77 -1.58 9.25
CA ALA A 8 5.33 -0.43 8.54
C ALA A 8 4.33 0.73 8.54
N GLY A 9 4.80 1.93 8.21
CA GLY A 9 3.91 3.08 8.08
C GLY A 9 4.68 4.38 8.14
N ALA A 10 3.98 5.45 8.51
CA ALA A 10 4.55 6.79 8.49
C ALA A 10 4.01 7.63 9.63
N LYS A 11 4.82 8.61 10.05
CA LYS A 11 4.45 9.60 11.04
C LYS A 11 4.66 10.99 10.44
N MET A 12 3.58 11.76 10.38
CA MET A 12 3.59 13.16 9.99
C MET A 12 3.25 14.01 11.20
N VAL A 13 4.12 14.97 11.51
CA VAL A 13 3.93 15.93 12.61
C VAL A 13 3.96 17.33 12.04
N HIS A 14 2.80 17.97 12.02
CA HIS A 14 2.63 19.35 11.60
C HIS A 14 2.76 20.27 12.82
N ALA A 15 3.89 20.98 12.90
CA ALA A 15 4.21 21.91 13.99
C ALA A 15 4.22 23.39 13.56
N ALA A 16 3.88 23.68 12.31
CA ALA A 16 3.86 25.03 11.74
C ALA A 16 2.67 25.19 10.78
N PRO A 17 2.15 26.42 10.61
CA PRO A 17 1.03 26.68 9.73
C PRO A 17 1.40 26.51 8.25
N ASN A 18 0.39 26.28 7.41
CA ASN A 18 0.48 26.13 5.95
C ASN A 18 1.38 24.96 5.49
N THR A 19 1.49 23.91 6.28
CA THR A 19 2.24 22.70 5.91
C THR A 19 1.34 21.66 5.23
N SER A 20 1.90 20.89 4.29
CA SER A 20 1.16 19.82 3.61
C SER A 20 1.89 18.49 3.67
N SER A 21 1.14 17.39 3.72
CA SER A 21 1.69 16.03 3.66
C SER A 21 0.81 15.09 2.84
N GLN A 22 1.45 14.09 2.24
CA GLN A 22 0.78 12.97 1.57
C GLN A 22 1.46 11.68 2.01
N ILE A 23 0.67 10.73 2.49
CA ILE A 23 1.14 9.39 2.87
C ILE A 23 0.42 8.40 1.98
N THR A 24 1.16 7.71 1.11
CA THR A 24 0.64 6.60 0.33
C THR A 24 1.33 5.33 0.79
N SER A 25 0.55 4.39 1.31
CA SER A 25 1.01 3.07 1.73
C SER A 25 0.29 2.01 0.92
N LYS A 26 1.07 1.15 0.26
CA LYS A 26 0.55 -0.04 -0.42
C LYS A 26 1.19 -1.27 0.18
N SER A 27 0.38 -2.26 0.55
CA SER A 27 0.85 -3.52 1.11
C SER A 27 0.33 -4.69 0.28
N ILE A 28 1.17 -5.73 0.15
CA ILE A 28 0.81 -6.98 -0.53
C ILE A 28 1.11 -8.11 0.44
N SER A 29 0.09 -8.92 0.75
CA SER A 29 0.25 -10.06 1.64
C SER A 29 -0.02 -11.36 0.89
N LYS A 30 0.84 -12.35 1.12
CA LYS A 30 0.89 -13.63 0.41
C LYS A 30 1.09 -14.77 1.41
N GLY A 31 0.48 -15.92 1.12
CA GLY A 31 0.41 -17.10 1.98
C GLY A 31 -0.19 -16.74 3.33
N THR A 32 0.44 -17.19 4.40
CA THR A 32 0.13 -16.85 5.80
C THR A 32 0.73 -15.52 6.26
N GLY A 33 1.34 -14.77 5.34
CA GLY A 33 2.00 -13.50 5.63
C GLY A 33 1.04 -12.42 6.11
N ARG A 34 1.55 -11.55 6.99
CA ARG A 34 0.80 -10.45 7.57
C ARG A 34 1.51 -9.12 7.33
N SER A 35 0.78 -8.16 6.77
CA SER A 35 1.23 -6.76 6.70
C SER A 35 0.43 -5.91 7.68
N SER A 36 1.04 -4.91 8.27
CA SER A 36 0.38 -3.94 9.15
C SER A 36 0.80 -2.54 8.76
N TYR A 37 -0.16 -1.67 8.51
CA TYR A 37 0.07 -0.24 8.40
C TYR A 37 -0.13 0.41 9.77
N ARG A 38 0.84 1.21 10.22
CA ARG A 38 0.75 2.02 11.44
C ARG A 38 1.07 3.48 11.12
N GLY A 39 0.03 4.30 11.12
CA GLY A 39 0.13 5.72 10.77
C GLY A 39 -0.07 6.64 11.96
N LEU A 40 0.63 7.77 11.99
CA LEU A 40 0.29 8.91 12.84
C LEU A 40 0.27 10.20 12.02
N VAL A 41 -0.85 10.91 12.02
CA VAL A 41 -0.93 12.31 11.60
C VAL A 41 -1.20 13.16 12.84
N LYS A 42 -0.22 13.94 13.24
CA LYS A 42 -0.32 14.87 14.38
C LYS A 42 -0.30 16.30 13.87
N VAL A 43 -1.24 17.12 14.34
CA VAL A 43 -1.27 18.57 14.09
C VAL A 43 -1.31 19.29 15.42
N HIS A 44 -0.27 20.08 15.69
CA HIS A 44 -0.20 20.88 16.90
C HIS A 44 -1.08 22.12 16.81
N LYS A 45 -1.56 22.58 17.96
CA LYS A 45 -2.26 23.87 18.08
C LYS A 45 -1.42 25.02 17.49
N GLY A 46 -2.03 25.88 16.70
CA GLY A 46 -1.36 26.98 15.98
C GLY A 46 -0.80 26.59 14.61
N ALA A 47 -0.80 25.31 14.23
CA ALA A 47 -0.47 24.86 12.88
C ALA A 47 -1.69 25.00 11.95
N GLU A 48 -2.10 26.24 11.72
CA GLU A 48 -3.28 26.53 10.90
C GLU A 48 -3.06 26.24 9.41
N ASN A 49 -4.14 26.02 8.66
CA ASN A 49 -4.15 25.74 7.21
C ASN A 49 -3.35 24.49 6.80
N VAL A 50 -3.24 23.50 7.69
CA VAL A 50 -2.60 22.22 7.35
C VAL A 50 -3.46 21.42 6.38
N LYS A 51 -2.80 20.75 5.43
CA LYS A 51 -3.42 19.80 4.51
C LYS A 51 -2.72 18.45 4.59
N SER A 52 -3.43 17.37 4.90
CA SER A 52 -2.84 16.03 4.93
C SER A 52 -3.76 15.02 4.29
N ASN A 53 -3.21 14.17 3.43
CA ASN A 53 -3.92 13.04 2.83
C ASN A 53 -3.17 11.74 3.11
N VAL A 54 -3.89 10.75 3.61
CA VAL A 54 -3.38 9.40 3.87
C VAL A 54 -4.18 8.41 3.04
N VAL A 55 -3.51 7.58 2.25
CA VAL A 55 -4.10 6.51 1.44
C VAL A 55 -3.39 5.21 1.79
N CYS A 56 -4.15 4.22 2.27
CA CYS A 56 -3.66 2.93 2.67
C CYS A 56 -4.35 1.83 1.87
N ASP A 57 -3.69 1.31 0.84
CA ASP A 57 -4.22 0.19 0.07
C ASP A 57 -3.54 -1.12 0.48
N ALA A 58 -4.32 -2.18 0.62
CA ALA A 58 -3.81 -3.51 0.85
C ALA A 58 -4.36 -4.47 -0.20
N LEU A 59 -3.47 -5.30 -0.75
CA LEU A 59 -3.80 -6.39 -1.65
C LEU A 59 -3.48 -7.72 -0.97
N LEU A 60 -4.50 -8.55 -0.77
CA LEU A 60 -4.38 -9.91 -0.28
C LEU A 60 -4.35 -10.86 -1.48
N LEU A 61 -3.28 -11.63 -1.61
CA LEU A 61 -3.14 -12.61 -2.70
C LEU A 61 -3.83 -13.94 -2.37
N ASP A 62 -3.97 -14.25 -1.08
CA ASP A 62 -4.51 -15.52 -0.59
C ASP A 62 -5.56 -15.29 0.49
N GLU A 63 -6.51 -16.21 0.63
CA GLU A 63 -7.53 -16.20 1.70
C GLU A 63 -6.92 -16.29 3.11
N THR A 64 -5.73 -16.88 3.23
CA THR A 64 -5.00 -17.03 4.50
C THR A 64 -4.14 -15.83 4.86
N SER A 65 -3.90 -14.93 3.89
CA SER A 65 -3.07 -13.74 4.07
C SER A 65 -3.83 -12.66 4.85
N LYS A 66 -3.09 -11.81 5.57
CA LYS A 66 -3.69 -10.84 6.48
C LYS A 66 -3.11 -9.44 6.32
N THR A 67 -3.96 -8.46 6.53
CA THR A 67 -3.55 -7.06 6.62
C THR A 67 -4.27 -6.39 7.78
N ASP A 68 -3.58 -5.48 8.47
CA ASP A 68 -4.16 -4.64 9.52
C ASP A 68 -3.78 -3.18 9.28
N THR A 69 -4.71 -2.27 9.60
CA THR A 69 -4.48 -0.83 9.47
C THR A 69 -4.76 -0.17 10.82
N TYR A 70 -3.74 0.47 11.39
CA TYR A 70 -3.77 1.17 12.67
C TYR A 70 -3.55 2.68 12.45
N PRO A 71 -4.58 3.45 12.05
CA PRO A 71 -4.45 4.88 11.85
C PRO A 71 -4.59 5.65 13.17
N TYR A 72 -3.67 6.56 13.43
CA TYR A 72 -3.76 7.53 14.52
C TYR A 72 -3.82 8.94 13.95
N MET A 73 -4.81 9.72 14.41
CA MET A 73 -4.95 11.14 14.06
C MET A 73 -5.09 11.95 15.35
N GLU A 74 -4.12 12.81 15.62
CA GLU A 74 -4.07 13.70 16.77
C GLU A 74 -4.13 15.15 16.27
N ILE A 75 -5.33 15.71 16.20
CA ILE A 75 -5.57 17.03 15.58
C ILE A 75 -5.96 18.03 16.67
N GLU A 76 -5.02 18.91 17.05
CA GLU A 76 -5.20 19.93 18.09
C GLU A 76 -5.56 21.32 17.52
N GLU A 77 -5.76 21.42 16.20
CA GLU A 77 -6.05 22.66 15.47
C GLU A 77 -7.34 22.52 14.64
N GLU A 78 -8.13 23.59 14.57
CA GLU A 78 -9.45 23.58 13.93
C GLU A 78 -9.38 23.91 12.43
N ARG A 79 -8.46 24.79 12.04
CA ARG A 79 -8.34 25.26 10.65
C ARG A 79 -7.48 24.31 9.81
N VAL A 80 -7.91 23.07 9.64
CA VAL A 80 -7.15 22.03 8.91
C VAL A 80 -8.02 21.24 7.94
N SER A 81 -7.39 20.58 6.97
CA SER A 81 -8.04 19.63 6.07
C SER A 81 -7.25 18.33 6.06
N ILE A 82 -7.83 17.27 6.64
CA ILE A 82 -7.19 15.96 6.81
C ILE A 82 -8.11 14.90 6.19
N GLY A 83 -7.56 14.08 5.30
CA GLY A 83 -8.24 12.92 4.71
C GLY A 83 -7.48 11.64 5.02
N HIS A 84 -8.22 10.58 5.38
CA HIS A 84 -7.68 9.23 5.49
C HIS A 84 -8.59 8.26 4.75
N GLU A 85 -8.01 7.51 3.82
CA GLU A 85 -8.65 6.44 3.07
C GLU A 85 -7.88 5.13 3.28
N ALA A 86 -8.61 4.04 3.48
CA ALA A 86 -8.04 2.71 3.58
C ALA A 86 -8.91 1.70 2.83
N THR A 87 -8.29 0.96 1.90
CA THR A 87 -8.96 -0.03 1.07
C THR A 87 -8.25 -1.36 1.15
N VAL A 88 -9.01 -2.44 1.36
CA VAL A 88 -8.50 -3.82 1.29
C VAL A 88 -9.14 -4.48 0.07
N SER A 89 -8.28 -5.01 -0.81
CA SER A 89 -8.68 -5.73 -2.01
C SER A 89 -8.11 -7.14 -1.98
N LYS A 90 -8.82 -8.07 -2.62
CA LYS A 90 -8.35 -9.43 -2.90
C LYS A 90 -8.19 -9.61 -4.40
N VAL A 91 -7.23 -10.42 -4.81
CA VAL A 91 -7.15 -10.83 -6.21
C VAL A 91 -8.32 -11.78 -6.50
N ALA A 92 -9.19 -11.39 -7.43
CA ALA A 92 -10.35 -12.20 -7.78
C ALA A 92 -9.96 -13.29 -8.78
N GLU A 93 -10.43 -14.52 -8.55
CA GLU A 93 -10.22 -15.64 -9.48
C GLU A 93 -10.71 -15.31 -10.90
N GLU A 94 -11.78 -14.52 -11.03
CA GLU A 94 -12.27 -14.05 -12.34
C GLU A 94 -11.26 -13.17 -13.08
N GLN A 95 -10.50 -12.32 -12.38
CA GLN A 95 -9.46 -11.49 -12.99
C GLN A 95 -8.31 -12.34 -13.52
N ILE A 96 -7.89 -13.34 -12.74
CA ILE A 96 -6.87 -14.31 -13.15
C ILE A 96 -7.37 -15.13 -14.35
N PHE A 97 -8.57 -15.68 -14.27
CA PHE A 97 -9.19 -16.44 -15.36
C PHE A 97 -9.30 -15.61 -16.63
N TYR A 98 -9.70 -14.35 -16.52
CA TYR A 98 -9.78 -13.44 -17.67
C TYR A 98 -8.41 -13.26 -18.33
N LEU A 99 -7.36 -12.99 -17.55
CA LEU A 99 -6.00 -12.82 -18.05
C LEU A 99 -5.45 -14.13 -18.65
N GLN A 100 -5.73 -15.28 -18.04
CA GLN A 100 -5.37 -16.58 -18.56
C GLN A 100 -6.06 -16.90 -19.89
N SER A 101 -7.33 -16.50 -20.05
CA SER A 101 -8.03 -16.63 -21.33
C SER A 101 -7.40 -15.82 -22.47
N ARG A 102 -6.55 -14.84 -22.13
CA ARG A 102 -5.75 -14.04 -23.08
C ARG A 102 -4.35 -14.62 -23.34
N GLY A 103 -4.05 -15.80 -22.81
CA GLY A 103 -2.81 -16.54 -23.07
C GLY A 103 -1.70 -16.32 -22.03
N LEU A 104 -1.97 -15.59 -20.94
CA LEU A 104 -1.04 -15.49 -19.82
C LEU A 104 -1.13 -16.76 -18.96
N ASN A 105 -0.01 -17.21 -18.41
CA ASN A 105 -0.07 -18.19 -17.33
C ASN A 105 -0.49 -17.52 -16.02
N GLU A 106 -0.78 -18.33 -14.99
CA GLU A 106 -1.25 -17.82 -13.69
C GLU A 106 -0.27 -16.85 -13.03
N THR A 107 1.02 -17.19 -13.04
CA THR A 107 2.08 -16.37 -12.47
C THR A 107 2.21 -15.03 -13.19
N GLU A 108 2.11 -15.03 -14.52
CA GLU A 108 2.12 -13.82 -15.35
C GLU A 108 0.89 -12.94 -15.09
N ALA A 109 -0.30 -13.55 -14.98
CA ALA A 109 -1.54 -12.85 -14.66
C ALA A 109 -1.46 -12.19 -13.28
N MET A 110 -1.01 -12.94 -12.26
CA MET A 110 -0.82 -12.43 -10.90
C MET A 110 0.19 -11.28 -10.88
N SER A 111 1.34 -11.45 -11.54
CA SER A 111 2.38 -10.42 -11.62
C SER A 111 1.84 -9.15 -12.29
N MET A 112 1.02 -9.27 -13.33
CA MET A 112 0.40 -8.12 -13.99
C MET A 112 -0.55 -7.34 -13.06
N ILE A 113 -1.38 -8.05 -12.29
CA ILE A 113 -2.30 -7.44 -11.32
C ILE A 113 -1.50 -6.71 -10.23
N VAL A 114 -0.49 -7.37 -9.66
CA VAL A 114 0.37 -6.79 -8.62
C VAL A 114 1.12 -5.57 -9.14
N ASN A 115 1.69 -5.63 -10.35
CA ASN A 115 2.37 -4.49 -10.97
C ASN A 115 1.43 -3.30 -11.20
N GLY A 116 0.18 -3.55 -11.61
CA GLY A 116 -0.83 -2.50 -11.72
C GLY A 116 -1.17 -1.88 -10.35
N PHE A 117 -1.21 -2.69 -9.30
CA PHE A 117 -1.50 -2.22 -7.94
C PHE A 117 -0.41 -1.29 -7.38
N ILE A 118 0.86 -1.64 -7.58
CA ILE A 118 2.02 -0.87 -7.08
C ILE A 118 2.41 0.31 -7.99
N GLU A 119 1.84 0.41 -9.19
CA GLU A 119 2.23 1.39 -10.22
C GLU A 119 2.37 2.83 -9.67
N PRO A 120 1.49 3.33 -8.79
CA PRO A 120 1.65 4.66 -8.20
C PRO A 120 2.93 4.84 -7.39
N ILE A 121 3.42 3.79 -6.72
CA ILE A 121 4.68 3.82 -5.96
C ILE A 121 5.87 3.74 -6.92
N ALA A 122 5.80 2.87 -7.92
CA ALA A 122 6.88 2.71 -8.90
C ALA A 122 7.12 4.01 -9.70
N LYS A 123 6.07 4.80 -9.98
CA LYS A 123 6.16 6.11 -10.65
C LYS A 123 6.92 7.18 -9.87
N GLU A 124 6.98 7.07 -8.53
CA GLU A 124 7.72 8.00 -7.68
C GLU A 124 9.22 7.66 -7.59
N LEU A 125 9.62 6.48 -8.08
CA LEU A 125 11.01 6.04 -8.09
C LEU A 125 11.70 6.45 -9.40
N PRO A 126 13.01 6.75 -9.37
CA PRO A 126 13.81 6.86 -10.59
C PRO A 126 13.71 5.59 -11.43
N LEU A 127 13.81 5.73 -12.75
CA LEU A 127 13.54 4.65 -13.70
C LEU A 127 14.32 3.37 -13.39
N GLU A 128 15.60 3.51 -13.05
CA GLU A 128 16.47 2.38 -12.71
C GLU A 128 15.97 1.59 -11.49
N TYR A 129 15.45 2.27 -10.47
CA TYR A 129 14.91 1.61 -9.27
C TYR A 129 13.51 1.06 -9.51
N ALA A 130 12.71 1.72 -10.35
CA ALA A 130 11.39 1.22 -10.73
C ALA A 130 11.50 -0.10 -11.49
N VAL A 131 12.47 -0.21 -12.42
CA VAL A 131 12.75 -1.46 -13.14
C VAL A 131 13.21 -2.55 -12.17
N GLU A 132 14.08 -2.24 -11.23
CA GLU A 132 14.56 -3.20 -10.25
C GLU A 132 13.44 -3.68 -9.30
N LEU A 133 12.59 -2.76 -8.84
CA LEU A 133 11.43 -3.10 -8.01
C LEU A 133 10.50 -4.08 -8.72
N ASN A 134 10.19 -3.84 -9.99
CA ASN A 134 9.35 -4.75 -10.78
C ASN A 134 9.97 -6.14 -10.90
N ARG A 135 11.31 -6.21 -11.04
CA ARG A 135 12.03 -7.48 -11.11
C ARG A 135 12.01 -8.24 -9.79
N LEU A 136 12.22 -7.54 -8.67
CA LEU A 136 12.14 -8.13 -7.32
C LEU A 136 10.74 -8.68 -7.04
N ILE A 137 9.71 -7.97 -7.46
CA ILE A 137 8.33 -8.41 -7.29
C ILE A 137 8.07 -9.67 -8.12
N GLN A 138 8.53 -9.72 -9.37
CA GLN A 138 8.41 -10.93 -10.18
C GLN A 138 9.11 -12.13 -9.53
N LEU A 139 10.29 -11.94 -8.94
CA LEU A 139 11.01 -13.00 -8.21
C LEU A 139 10.24 -13.47 -6.97
N GLU A 140 9.64 -12.56 -6.20
CA GLU A 140 8.79 -12.93 -5.06
C GLU A 140 7.48 -13.62 -5.49
N MET A 141 7.06 -13.38 -6.74
CA MET A 141 5.90 -14.02 -7.36
C MET A 141 6.22 -15.40 -7.97
N GLU A 142 7.47 -15.67 -8.35
CA GLU A 142 7.91 -17.00 -8.77
C GLU A 142 7.87 -17.98 -7.59
N GLY A 143 7.07 -19.04 -7.71
CA GLY A 143 6.83 -20.01 -6.62
C GLY A 143 5.70 -19.62 -5.65
N SER A 144 4.87 -18.60 -5.98
CA SER A 144 3.63 -18.30 -5.24
C SER A 144 2.49 -19.27 -5.46
N VAL A 145 2.57 -20.03 -6.56
CA VAL A 145 1.49 -20.87 -7.03
C VAL A 145 1.80 -22.27 -6.51
N GLY A 146 1.23 -22.59 -5.34
CA GLY A 146 1.44 -23.85 -4.63
C GLY A 146 1.16 -23.74 -3.13
#